data_AF-A0A2W2M673-F1
#
_entry.id   AF-A0A2W2M673-F1
#
_cell.length_a   1.000
_cell.length_b   1.000
_cell.length_c   1.000
_cell.angle_alpha   90.00
_cell.angle_beta   90.00
_cell.angle_gamma   90.00
#
_symmetry.space_group_name_H-M   'P 1'
#
loop_
_entity.id
_entity.type
_entity.pdbx_description
1 polymer ?
#
loop_
_entity_poly.entity_id
_entity_poly.type
_entity_poly.pdbx_seq_one_letter_code
_entity_poly.pdbx_strand_id
1 'polypeptide(L)'
;APEDAPLDAVAAPDGTELFFCATGKPHLPDWRADFEDVAAPADTGGVERVDHLALTQPWHHFDKAALFHRSVLGLDAQESVDVVDPYGLQRSRAVANADGSVRIALGVGAAPTDDTVHAQHLALATDDVVAAARRFRAAGGRLLPIPANYYDDLAARHDLPDEELETYRDLGILYDRDAGGAFRHCYTETVGRLFFELVQRDPGYRGYGAPNAPVRLAAQHARHTTR
;
A
#
# COMPACT_ATOMS: atom_id res chain seq x y z
N ALA A 1 -3.33 -29.22 13.19
CA ALA A 1 -3.71 -30.47 13.87
C ALA A 1 -5.15 -30.82 13.46
N PRO A 2 -5.71 -31.98 13.85
CA PRO A 2 -7.09 -32.36 13.52
C PRO A 2 -8.14 -31.36 14.06
N GLU A 3 -7.77 -30.54 15.05
CA GLU A 3 -8.57 -29.47 15.63
C GLU A 3 -8.46 -28.10 14.93
N ASP A 4 -7.52 -27.90 14.01
CA ASP A 4 -7.32 -26.59 13.36
C ASP A 4 -8.43 -26.34 12.33
N ALA A 5 -8.86 -25.09 12.20
CA ALA A 5 -9.80 -24.67 11.17
C ALA A 5 -9.19 -24.97 9.78
N PRO A 6 -9.90 -25.70 8.89
CA PRO A 6 -9.39 -25.95 7.55
C PRO A 6 -9.36 -24.63 6.76
N LEU A 7 -8.19 -24.28 6.25
CA LEU A 7 -7.98 -23.13 5.40
C LEU A 7 -7.70 -23.59 3.98
N ASP A 8 -8.61 -23.29 3.06
CA ASP A 8 -8.39 -23.52 1.64
C ASP A 8 -7.46 -22.43 1.09
N ALA A 9 -6.44 -22.85 0.36
CA ALA A 9 -5.45 -21.96 -0.23
C ALA A 9 -5.31 -22.18 -1.74
N VAL A 10 -5.05 -21.09 -2.45
CA VAL A 10 -4.62 -21.14 -3.85
C VAL A 10 -3.32 -20.36 -4.00
N ALA A 11 -2.32 -20.99 -4.63
CA ALA A 11 -1.05 -20.34 -4.92
C ALA A 11 -1.14 -19.48 -6.19
N ALA A 12 -0.71 -18.23 -6.07
CA ALA A 12 -0.50 -17.33 -7.20
C ALA A 12 0.77 -17.73 -8.00
N PRO A 13 0.94 -17.24 -9.24
CA PRO A 13 2.07 -17.63 -10.11
C PRO A 13 3.47 -17.32 -9.55
N ASP A 14 3.58 -16.38 -8.61
CA ASP A 14 4.80 -16.01 -7.92
C ASP A 14 5.06 -16.84 -6.65
N GLY A 15 4.17 -17.79 -6.32
CA GLY A 15 4.23 -18.61 -5.12
C GLY A 15 3.52 -18.00 -3.91
N THR A 16 2.93 -16.81 -4.02
CA THR A 16 2.14 -16.22 -2.93
C THR A 16 0.90 -17.07 -2.67
N GLU A 17 0.70 -17.53 -1.44
CA GLU A 17 -0.49 -18.30 -1.06
C GLU A 17 -1.63 -17.37 -0.63
N LEU A 18 -2.81 -17.56 -1.23
CA LEU A 18 -4.04 -16.86 -0.85
C LEU A 18 -4.95 -17.81 -0.11
N PHE A 19 -5.21 -17.50 1.16
CA PHE A 19 -6.11 -18.26 2.02
C PHE A 19 -7.52 -17.65 2.02
N PHE A 20 -8.53 -18.49 1.84
CA PHE A 20 -9.93 -18.08 1.83
C PHE A 20 -10.55 -18.31 3.20
N CYS A 21 -10.46 -17.31 4.06
CA CYS A 21 -10.93 -17.39 5.43
C CYS A 21 -12.36 -16.87 5.56
N ALA A 22 -13.22 -17.63 6.25
CA ALA A 22 -14.53 -17.16 6.67
C ALA A 22 -14.48 -16.68 8.13
N THR A 23 -15.01 -15.49 8.40
CA THR A 23 -15.08 -14.93 9.76
C THR A 23 -16.54 -14.71 10.15
N GLY A 24 -17.00 -15.29 11.25
CA GLY A 24 -18.36 -15.09 11.77
C GLY A 24 -19.47 -15.59 10.84
N LYS A 25 -19.17 -16.54 9.95
CA LYS A 25 -20.15 -17.16 9.05
C LYS A 25 -20.61 -18.49 9.66
N PRO A 26 -21.88 -18.63 10.10
CA PRO A 26 -22.33 -19.81 10.86
C PRO A 26 -22.15 -21.17 10.16
N HIS A 27 -22.01 -21.17 8.84
CA HIS A 27 -21.92 -22.38 8.02
C HIS A 27 -20.51 -22.68 7.50
N LEU A 28 -19.50 -21.88 7.88
CA LEU A 28 -18.11 -22.07 7.47
C LEU A 28 -17.21 -22.13 8.70
N PRO A 29 -16.12 -22.91 8.68
CA PRO A 29 -15.12 -22.90 9.75
C PRO A 29 -14.56 -21.49 9.96
N ASP A 30 -14.57 -21.02 11.21
CA ASP A 30 -13.99 -19.73 11.58
C ASP A 30 -12.54 -19.95 11.98
N TRP A 31 -11.62 -19.35 11.22
CA TRP A 31 -10.17 -19.47 11.45
C TRP A 31 -9.72 -18.95 12.81
N ARG A 32 -10.51 -18.09 13.47
CA ARG A 32 -10.19 -17.57 14.80
C ARG A 32 -10.38 -18.60 15.90
N ALA A 33 -11.09 -19.70 15.63
CA ALA A 33 -11.32 -20.77 16.61
C ALA A 33 -10.01 -21.41 17.11
N ASP A 34 -8.93 -21.28 16.34
CA ASP A 34 -7.61 -21.83 16.67
C ASP A 34 -6.82 -20.93 17.65
N PHE A 35 -7.35 -19.74 17.98
CA PHE A 35 -6.67 -18.74 18.78
C PHE A 35 -7.44 -18.44 20.08
N GLU A 36 -6.69 -18.12 21.14
CA GLU A 36 -7.26 -17.58 22.37
C GLU A 36 -7.34 -16.05 22.28
N ASP A 37 -8.52 -15.49 22.57
CA ASP A 37 -8.70 -14.05 22.61
C ASP A 37 -7.87 -13.44 23.75
N VAL A 38 -6.98 -12.52 23.41
CA VAL A 38 -6.24 -11.71 24.37
C VAL A 38 -6.90 -10.34 24.53
N ALA A 39 -6.78 -9.75 25.72
CA ALA A 39 -7.28 -8.41 25.96
C ALA A 39 -6.68 -7.42 24.96
N ALA A 40 -7.54 -6.75 24.20
CA ALA A 40 -7.10 -5.73 23.26
C ALA A 40 -6.35 -4.62 24.02
N PRO A 41 -5.21 -4.14 23.51
CA PRO A 41 -4.62 -2.90 24.02
C PRO A 41 -5.67 -1.78 23.94
N ALA A 42 -5.58 -0.80 24.85
CA ALA A 42 -6.41 0.39 24.78
C ALA A 42 -6.35 0.97 23.35
N ASP A 43 -7.51 1.42 22.83
CA ASP A 43 -7.68 1.89 21.45
C ASP A 43 -6.49 2.77 21.03
N THR A 44 -5.61 2.20 20.22
CA THR A 44 -4.43 2.92 19.70
C THR A 44 -4.85 3.91 18.61
N GLY A 45 -6.09 3.77 18.12
CA GLY A 45 -6.74 4.54 17.07
C GLY A 45 -5.98 4.53 15.74
N GLY A 46 -6.62 5.02 14.69
CA GLY A 46 -5.94 5.57 13.52
C GLY A 46 -5.47 4.59 12.45
N VAL A 47 -5.78 3.30 12.56
CA VAL A 47 -5.76 2.37 11.43
C VAL A 47 -7.02 1.51 11.52
N GLU A 48 -7.84 1.54 10.47
CA GLU A 48 -9.13 0.84 10.47
C GLU A 48 -9.07 -0.49 9.75
N ARG A 49 -8.32 -0.54 8.64
CA ARG A 49 -8.27 -1.67 7.72
C ARG A 49 -7.06 -1.59 6.80
N VAL A 50 -6.79 -2.67 6.10
CA VAL A 50 -5.93 -2.64 4.91
C VAL A 50 -6.69 -1.94 3.77
N ASP A 51 -6.09 -0.90 3.18
CA ASP A 51 -6.63 -0.23 1.98
C ASP A 51 -6.27 -1.01 0.73
N HIS A 52 -4.99 -1.31 0.56
CA HIS A 52 -4.47 -2.08 -0.56
C HIS A 52 -3.13 -2.72 -0.22
N LEU A 53 -2.74 -3.69 -1.05
CA LEU A 53 -1.47 -4.38 -0.95
C LEU A 53 -0.71 -4.25 -2.27
N ALA A 54 0.57 -3.91 -2.21
CA ALA A 54 1.40 -3.75 -3.39
C ALA A 54 2.41 -4.91 -3.50
N LEU A 55 2.28 -5.68 -4.57
CA LEU A 55 3.13 -6.83 -4.84
C LEU A 55 4.03 -6.55 -6.03
N THR A 56 5.33 -6.67 -5.82
CA THR A 56 6.31 -6.69 -6.90
C THR A 56 6.33 -8.08 -7.52
N GLN A 57 6.03 -8.15 -8.81
CA GLN A 57 6.02 -9.36 -9.61
C GLN A 57 7.31 -9.46 -10.44
N PRO A 58 7.90 -10.65 -10.58
CA PRO A 58 8.92 -10.87 -11.59
C PRO A 58 8.36 -10.54 -12.98
N TRP A 59 9.15 -9.90 -13.84
CA TRP A 59 8.71 -9.41 -15.15
C TRP A 59 8.01 -10.49 -16.01
N HIS A 60 8.47 -11.75 -15.95
CA HIS A 60 7.92 -12.88 -16.72
C HIS A 60 6.65 -13.48 -16.11
N HIS A 61 6.29 -13.08 -14.88
CA HIS A 61 5.06 -13.49 -14.20
C HIS A 61 3.97 -12.42 -14.23
N PHE A 62 4.27 -11.17 -14.58
CA PHE A 62 3.34 -10.05 -14.46
C PHE A 62 1.98 -10.27 -15.13
N ASP A 63 1.95 -10.61 -16.42
CA ASP A 63 0.66 -10.84 -17.12
C ASP A 63 -0.03 -12.12 -16.65
N LYS A 64 0.73 -13.12 -16.20
CA LYS A 64 0.17 -14.33 -15.58
C LYS A 64 -0.49 -14.00 -14.23
N ALA A 65 0.15 -13.16 -13.43
CA ALA A 65 -0.37 -12.69 -12.15
C ALA A 65 -1.65 -11.87 -12.37
N ALA A 66 -1.66 -10.94 -13.33
CA ALA A 66 -2.86 -10.18 -13.67
C ALA A 66 -4.01 -11.11 -14.12
N LEU A 67 -3.73 -12.12 -14.95
CA LEU A 67 -4.73 -13.10 -15.36
C LEU A 67 -5.24 -13.95 -14.18
N PHE A 68 -4.34 -14.39 -13.29
CA PHE A 68 -4.69 -15.14 -12.09
C PHE A 68 -5.69 -14.38 -11.22
N HIS A 69 -5.38 -13.12 -10.88
CA HIS A 69 -6.25 -12.30 -10.04
C HIS A 69 -7.62 -12.04 -10.68
N ARG A 70 -7.68 -11.94 -12.02
CA ARG A 70 -8.95 -11.80 -12.74
C ARG A 70 -9.76 -13.10 -12.78
N SER A 71 -9.13 -14.20 -13.16
CA SER A 71 -9.84 -15.46 -13.44
C SER A 71 -10.14 -16.27 -12.20
N VAL A 72 -9.26 -16.25 -11.20
CA VAL A 72 -9.40 -17.05 -9.96
C VAL A 72 -10.12 -16.26 -8.89
N LEU A 73 -9.72 -15.00 -8.68
CA LEU A 73 -10.29 -14.16 -7.61
C LEU A 73 -11.45 -13.27 -8.09
N GLY A 74 -11.71 -13.22 -9.40
CA GLY A 74 -12.77 -12.39 -9.96
C GLY A 74 -12.53 -10.88 -9.83
N LEU A 75 -11.27 -10.45 -9.71
CA LEU A 75 -10.93 -9.02 -9.60
C LEU A 75 -10.91 -8.37 -10.98
N ASP A 76 -11.31 -7.11 -11.05
CA ASP A 76 -11.23 -6.29 -12.25
C ASP A 76 -9.85 -5.61 -12.34
N ALA A 77 -9.20 -5.74 -13.50
CA ALA A 77 -7.94 -5.07 -13.77
C ALA A 77 -8.19 -3.65 -14.27
N GLN A 78 -7.49 -2.70 -13.66
CA GLN A 78 -7.46 -1.31 -14.09
C GLN A 78 -6.43 -1.11 -15.22
N GLU A 79 -6.43 0.08 -15.81
CA GLU A 79 -5.44 0.47 -16.79
C GLU A 79 -4.02 0.40 -16.20
N SER A 80 -3.05 0.06 -17.03
CA SER A 80 -1.66 0.00 -16.59
C SER A 80 -1.07 1.40 -16.56
N VAL A 81 -0.31 1.71 -15.52
CA VAL A 81 0.37 2.99 -15.37
C VAL A 81 1.87 2.75 -15.43
N ASP A 82 2.57 3.55 -16.21
CA ASP A 82 4.03 3.57 -16.22
C ASP A 82 4.53 4.56 -15.17
N VAL A 83 5.31 4.04 -14.22
CA VAL A 83 5.89 4.77 -13.11
C VAL A 83 7.37 4.97 -13.38
N VAL A 84 7.84 6.21 -13.26
CA VAL A 84 9.27 6.53 -13.40
C VAL A 84 10.01 6.13 -12.14
N ASP A 85 11.01 5.27 -12.28
CA ASP A 85 11.95 4.84 -11.25
C ASP A 85 13.38 5.32 -11.62
N PRO A 86 14.27 5.58 -10.65
CA PRO A 86 15.67 5.94 -10.94
C PRO A 86 16.41 4.98 -11.88
N TYR A 87 16.00 3.72 -11.97
CA TYR A 87 16.61 2.69 -12.83
C TYR A 87 15.82 2.41 -14.12
N GLY A 88 14.67 3.05 -14.33
CA GLY A 88 13.88 2.89 -15.56
C GLY A 88 12.38 3.09 -15.38
N LEU A 89 11.60 2.78 -16.42
CA LEU A 89 10.14 2.78 -16.31
C LEU A 89 9.66 1.45 -15.73
N GLN A 90 8.89 1.52 -14.65
CA GLN A 90 8.23 0.39 -14.03
C GLN A 90 6.75 0.38 -14.42
N ARG A 91 6.27 -0.75 -14.93
CA ARG A 91 4.84 -0.96 -15.19
C ARG A 91 4.13 -1.35 -13.91
N SER A 92 3.00 -0.70 -13.64
CA SER A 92 2.08 -1.05 -12.56
C SER A 92 0.68 -1.31 -13.10
N ARG A 93 -0.03 -2.27 -12.52
CA ARG A 93 -1.44 -2.58 -12.82
C ARG A 93 -2.16 -2.94 -11.53
N ALA A 94 -3.16 -2.14 -11.18
CA ALA A 94 -4.02 -2.45 -10.06
C ALA A 94 -5.12 -3.44 -10.47
N VAL A 95 -5.47 -4.33 -9.55
CA VAL A 95 -6.64 -5.21 -9.62
C VAL A 95 -7.48 -5.00 -8.36
N ALA A 96 -8.80 -4.91 -8.51
CA ALA A 96 -9.71 -4.69 -7.39
C ALA A 96 -11.07 -5.33 -7.64
N ASN A 97 -11.82 -5.61 -6.58
CA ASN A 97 -13.22 -6.00 -6.72
C ASN A 97 -14.13 -4.77 -6.89
N ALA A 98 -15.40 -5.00 -7.23
CA ALA A 98 -16.35 -3.96 -7.60
C ALA A 98 -16.59 -2.89 -6.51
N ASP A 99 -16.62 -3.29 -5.24
CA ASP A 99 -16.78 -2.36 -4.11
C ASP A 99 -15.44 -1.77 -3.62
N GLY A 100 -14.31 -2.27 -4.14
CA GLY A 100 -12.97 -1.83 -3.79
C GLY A 100 -12.55 -2.16 -2.37
N SER A 101 -13.18 -3.16 -1.73
CA SER A 101 -12.75 -3.70 -0.42
C SER A 101 -11.48 -4.56 -0.53
N VAL A 102 -11.21 -5.14 -1.70
CA VAL A 102 -9.96 -5.85 -2.00
C VAL A 102 -9.26 -5.13 -3.14
N ARG A 103 -8.03 -4.69 -2.89
CA ARG A 103 -7.21 -3.93 -3.84
C ARG A 103 -5.77 -4.43 -3.81
N ILE A 104 -5.25 -4.75 -4.98
CA ILE A 104 -3.86 -5.21 -5.14
C ILE A 104 -3.20 -4.42 -6.28
N ALA A 105 -2.12 -3.72 -5.97
CA ALA A 105 -1.29 -3.05 -6.95
C ALA A 105 -0.15 -3.98 -7.37
N LEU A 106 -0.19 -4.50 -8.60
CA LEU A 106 0.88 -5.35 -9.14
C LEU A 106 1.90 -4.44 -9.83
N GLY A 107 3.14 -4.41 -9.33
CA GLY A 107 4.26 -3.72 -9.96
C GLY A 107 5.22 -4.70 -10.62
N VAL A 108 5.86 -4.34 -11.74
CA VAL A 108 6.93 -5.16 -12.35
C VAL A 108 8.26 -4.80 -11.70
N GLY A 109 8.96 -5.75 -11.08
CA GLY A 109 10.33 -5.51 -10.60
C GLY A 109 11.30 -5.28 -11.77
N ALA A 110 12.39 -4.55 -11.54
CA ALA A 110 13.50 -4.48 -12.48
C ALA A 110 14.11 -5.88 -12.73
N ALA A 111 14.93 -6.01 -13.78
CA ALA A 111 15.45 -7.27 -14.29
C ALA A 111 16.09 -8.20 -13.21
N PRO A 112 16.22 -9.51 -13.47
CA PRO A 112 16.44 -10.59 -12.47
C PRO A 112 17.68 -10.49 -11.56
N THR A 113 18.56 -9.52 -11.76
CA THR A 113 19.87 -9.42 -11.10
C THR A 113 19.93 -8.40 -9.98
N ASP A 114 18.82 -7.71 -9.67
CA ASP A 114 18.83 -6.64 -8.69
C ASP A 114 18.07 -7.02 -7.40
N ASP A 115 18.82 -7.53 -6.42
CA ASP A 115 18.29 -7.83 -5.08
C ASP A 115 17.80 -6.58 -4.32
N THR A 116 18.05 -5.38 -4.86
CA THR A 116 17.90 -4.13 -4.10
C THR A 116 16.52 -3.47 -4.16
N VAL A 117 15.61 -3.84 -5.09
CA VAL A 117 14.36 -3.06 -5.32
C VAL A 117 13.07 -3.91 -5.41
N HIS A 118 12.87 -4.83 -4.46
CA HIS A 118 11.64 -5.66 -4.37
C HIS A 118 10.84 -5.36 -3.09
N ALA A 119 10.90 -4.13 -2.60
CA ALA A 119 10.16 -3.76 -1.40
C ALA A 119 8.66 -3.76 -1.70
N GLN A 120 7.92 -4.63 -1.03
CA GLN A 120 6.46 -4.66 -1.06
C GLN A 120 5.92 -3.66 -0.04
N HIS A 121 4.66 -3.28 -0.19
CA HIS A 121 4.02 -2.46 0.83
C HIS A 121 2.58 -2.83 1.14
N LEU A 122 2.23 -2.57 2.38
CA LEU A 122 0.87 -2.68 2.89
C LEU A 122 0.35 -1.28 3.21
N ALA A 123 -0.74 -0.90 2.56
CA ALA A 123 -1.42 0.36 2.83
C ALA A 123 -2.52 0.17 3.88
N LEU A 124 -2.52 1.06 4.86
CA LEU A 124 -3.37 1.04 6.04
C LEU A 124 -4.26 2.29 6.01
N ALA A 125 -5.57 2.08 5.93
CA ALA A 125 -6.56 3.16 5.86
C ALA A 125 -6.76 3.82 7.23
N THR A 126 -6.89 5.15 7.21
CA THR A 126 -7.20 6.00 8.36
C THR A 126 -8.10 7.15 7.93
N ASP A 127 -9.02 7.54 8.81
CA ASP A 127 -9.82 8.77 8.68
C ASP A 127 -8.99 10.06 8.80
N ASP A 128 -7.82 10.00 9.45
CA ASP A 128 -6.91 11.15 9.64
C ASP A 128 -5.44 10.71 9.54
N VAL A 129 -4.83 10.95 8.38
CA VAL A 129 -3.43 10.59 8.11
C VAL A 129 -2.45 11.45 8.90
N VAL A 130 -2.79 12.70 9.20
CA VAL A 130 -1.92 13.60 9.98
C VAL A 130 -1.83 13.10 11.42
N ALA A 131 -2.97 12.78 12.03
CA ALA A 131 -3.01 12.21 13.38
C ALA A 131 -2.35 10.82 13.43
N ALA A 132 -2.54 9.97 12.41
CA ALA A 132 -1.90 8.66 12.33
C ALA A 132 -0.37 8.77 12.21
N ALA A 133 0.12 9.64 11.30
CA ALA A 133 1.54 9.89 11.10
C ALA A 133 2.22 10.45 12.37
N ARG A 134 1.58 11.40 13.06
CA ARG A 134 2.07 11.94 14.35
C ARG A 134 2.16 10.86 15.42
N ARG A 135 1.14 9.99 15.55
CA ARG A 135 1.16 8.88 16.50
C ARG A 135 2.25 7.87 16.18
N PHE A 136 2.42 7.52 14.91
CA PHE A 136 3.49 6.63 14.49
C PHE A 136 4.89 7.19 14.84
N ARG A 137 5.13 8.48 14.57
CA ARG A 137 6.37 9.16 15.00
C ARG A 137 6.54 9.16 16.53
N ALA A 138 5.48 9.46 17.28
CA ALA A 138 5.50 9.47 18.74
C ALA A 138 5.80 8.09 19.35
N ALA A 139 5.41 7.01 18.66
CA ALA A 139 5.75 5.64 19.01
C ALA A 139 7.18 5.21 18.61
N GLY A 140 8.00 6.12 18.07
CA GLY A 140 9.37 5.85 17.63
C GLY A 140 9.49 5.37 16.18
N GLY A 141 8.37 5.36 15.44
CA GLY A 141 8.34 5.06 14.01
C GLY A 141 9.05 6.13 13.17
N ARG A 142 9.60 5.72 12.03
CA ARG A 142 10.27 6.62 11.09
C ARG A 142 9.51 6.67 9.78
N LEU A 143 9.01 7.85 9.44
CA LEU A 143 8.38 8.14 8.16
C LEU A 143 9.46 8.39 7.10
N LEU A 144 9.15 8.07 5.86
CA LEU A 144 10.00 8.33 4.71
C LEU A 144 10.09 9.85 4.50
N PRO A 145 11.28 10.47 4.59
CA PRO A 145 11.42 11.89 4.41
C PRO A 145 11.30 12.24 2.92
N ILE A 146 10.38 13.15 2.62
CA ILE A 146 10.12 13.62 1.26
C ILE A 146 10.91 14.91 1.01
N PRO A 147 11.59 15.04 -0.15
CA PRO A 147 12.31 16.27 -0.51
C PRO A 147 11.44 17.52 -0.46
N ALA A 148 11.99 18.63 0.06
CA ALA A 148 11.24 19.88 0.26
C ALA A 148 10.64 20.46 -1.03
N ASN A 149 11.33 20.28 -2.16
CA ASN A 149 10.88 20.75 -3.48
C ASN A 149 9.58 20.08 -3.95
N TYR A 150 9.22 18.90 -3.43
CA TYR A 150 7.90 18.30 -3.69
C TYR A 150 6.78 19.21 -3.21
N TYR A 151 6.93 19.81 -2.03
CA TYR A 151 5.92 20.67 -1.42
C TYR A 151 5.83 22.03 -2.12
N ASP A 152 6.95 22.53 -2.61
CA ASP A 152 6.98 23.75 -3.42
C ASP A 152 6.23 23.56 -4.75
N ASP A 153 6.41 22.39 -5.39
CA ASP A 153 5.62 21.99 -6.57
C ASP A 153 4.15 21.74 -6.23
N LEU A 154 3.86 21.12 -5.08
CA LEU A 154 2.50 20.86 -4.63
C LEU A 154 1.71 22.16 -4.43
N ALA A 155 2.34 23.17 -3.81
CA ALA A 155 1.77 24.51 -3.63
C ALA A 155 1.47 25.22 -4.96
N ALA A 156 2.26 24.95 -6.01
CA ALA A 156 2.03 25.51 -7.33
C ALA A 156 0.89 24.81 -8.09
N ARG A 157 0.61 23.54 -7.79
CA ARG A 157 -0.41 22.73 -8.49
C ARG A 157 -1.77 22.73 -7.80
N HIS A 158 -1.81 22.91 -6.49
CA HIS A 158 -3.03 22.81 -5.69
C HIS A 158 -3.16 24.01 -4.75
N ASP A 159 -4.39 24.46 -4.57
CA ASP A 159 -4.74 25.53 -3.64
C ASP A 159 -4.87 24.96 -2.21
N LEU A 160 -3.74 24.58 -1.62
CA LEU A 160 -3.65 24.09 -0.24
C LEU A 160 -3.20 25.22 0.69
N PRO A 161 -3.79 25.36 1.90
CA PRO A 161 -3.33 26.35 2.89
C PRO A 161 -1.87 26.12 3.29
N ASP A 162 -1.13 27.21 3.52
CA ASP A 162 0.29 27.15 3.93
C ASP A 162 0.50 26.29 5.19
N GLU A 163 -0.39 26.39 6.18
CA GLU A 163 -0.32 25.59 7.42
C GLU A 163 -0.47 24.08 7.15
N GLU A 164 -1.28 23.71 6.16
CA GLU A 164 -1.47 22.32 5.74
C GLU A 164 -0.23 21.81 4.99
N LEU A 165 0.35 22.63 4.10
CA LEU A 165 1.58 22.30 3.39
C LEU A 165 2.77 22.11 4.33
N GLU A 166 2.94 22.98 5.34
CA GLU A 166 4.00 22.80 6.34
C GLU A 166 3.79 21.52 7.16
N THR A 167 2.54 21.19 7.49
CA THR A 167 2.21 19.93 8.17
C THR A 167 2.57 18.73 7.28
N TYR A 168 2.25 18.78 5.99
CA TYR A 168 2.60 17.71 5.05
C TYR A 168 4.11 17.59 4.88
N ARG A 169 4.84 18.72 4.85
CA ARG A 169 6.29 18.75 4.76
C ARG A 169 6.96 18.12 5.98
N ASP A 170 6.53 18.44 7.20
CA ASP A 170 7.06 17.84 8.43
C ASP A 170 6.79 16.33 8.53
N LEU A 171 5.63 15.88 8.03
CA LEU A 171 5.22 14.48 8.15
C LEU A 171 5.55 13.62 6.93
N GLY A 172 6.12 14.19 5.86
CA GLY A 172 6.36 13.43 4.62
C GLY A 172 5.07 12.99 3.93
N ILE A 173 3.97 13.72 4.12
CA ILE A 173 2.68 13.41 3.50
C ILE A 173 2.71 13.85 2.04
N LEU A 174 2.32 12.94 1.17
CA LEU A 174 2.13 13.11 -0.26
C LEU A 174 0.63 13.30 -0.52
N TYR A 175 0.31 14.04 -1.58
CA TYR A 175 -1.05 14.42 -1.94
C TYR A 175 -1.31 14.16 -3.42
N ASP A 176 -2.49 13.63 -3.72
CA ASP A 176 -3.03 13.51 -5.07
C ASP A 176 -4.51 13.90 -5.06
N ARG A 177 -5.04 14.37 -6.19
CA ARG A 177 -6.44 14.74 -6.35
C ARG A 177 -6.92 14.49 -7.77
N ASP A 178 -8.07 13.85 -7.87
CA ASP A 178 -8.82 13.68 -9.12
C ASP A 178 -10.23 14.28 -9.00
N ALA A 179 -11.08 14.02 -10.00
CA ALA A 179 -12.47 14.47 -10.00
C ALA A 179 -13.34 13.82 -8.90
N GLY A 180 -12.93 12.66 -8.36
CA GLY A 180 -13.62 11.92 -7.32
C GLY A 180 -13.21 12.33 -5.90
N GLY A 181 -12.07 12.99 -5.72
CA GLY A 181 -11.65 13.53 -4.44
C GLY A 181 -10.14 13.58 -4.30
N ALA A 182 -9.67 13.75 -3.07
CA ALA A 182 -8.26 13.78 -2.76
C ALA A 182 -7.80 12.55 -1.97
N PHE A 183 -6.50 12.30 -2.08
CA PHE A 183 -5.78 11.18 -1.51
C PHE A 183 -4.54 11.72 -0.82
N ARG A 184 -4.44 11.45 0.48
CA ARG A 184 -3.28 11.81 1.29
C ARG A 184 -2.65 10.54 1.80
N HIS A 185 -1.34 10.46 1.68
CA HIS A 185 -0.64 9.27 2.11
C HIS A 185 0.79 9.56 2.52
N CYS A 186 1.34 8.78 3.44
CA CYS A 186 2.76 8.83 3.79
C CYS A 186 3.30 7.42 3.94
N TYR A 187 4.59 7.26 3.62
CA TYR A 187 5.27 5.98 3.69
C TYR A 187 6.12 5.90 4.96
N THR A 188 6.26 4.70 5.51
CA THR A 188 7.29 4.42 6.53
C THR A 188 8.64 4.17 5.85
N GLU A 189 9.72 4.22 6.62
CA GLU A 189 10.97 3.61 6.19
C GLU A 189 10.80 2.09 5.96
N THR A 190 11.59 1.55 5.03
CA THR A 190 11.62 0.12 4.73
C THR A 190 12.28 -0.68 5.84
N VAL A 191 11.61 -1.73 6.29
CA VAL A 191 12.11 -2.73 7.24
C VAL A 191 12.25 -4.06 6.50
N GLY A 192 13.49 -4.47 6.23
CA GLY A 192 13.76 -5.64 5.40
C GLY A 192 13.29 -5.42 3.96
N ARG A 193 12.24 -6.14 3.55
CA ARG A 193 11.61 -6.04 2.22
C ARG A 193 10.19 -5.46 2.26
N LEU A 194 9.77 -4.91 3.40
CA LEU A 194 8.42 -4.38 3.60
C LEU A 194 8.49 -2.95 4.11
N PHE A 195 7.62 -2.09 3.58
CA PHE A 195 7.28 -0.81 4.21
C PHE A 195 5.76 -0.68 4.30
N PHE A 196 5.30 0.27 5.10
CA PHE A 196 3.87 0.55 5.24
C PHE A 196 3.54 1.89 4.64
N GLU A 197 2.30 2.03 4.21
CA GLU A 197 1.72 3.27 3.74
C GLU A 197 0.52 3.59 4.63
N LEU A 198 0.44 4.79 5.20
CA LEU A 198 -0.76 5.28 5.85
C LEU A 198 -1.54 6.08 4.81
N VAL A 199 -2.83 5.75 4.61
CA VAL A 199 -3.64 6.37 3.57
C VAL A 199 -4.94 6.94 4.11
N GLN A 200 -5.28 8.12 3.63
CA GLN A 200 -6.57 8.76 3.82
C GLN A 200 -7.12 9.15 2.45
N ARG A 201 -8.31 8.63 2.14
CA ARG A 201 -8.93 8.72 0.81
C ARG A 201 -10.32 9.30 0.94
N ASP A 202 -10.59 10.35 0.17
CA ASP A 202 -11.96 10.86 0.05
C ASP A 202 -12.85 9.78 -0.60
N PRO A 203 -14.13 9.63 -0.20
CA PRO A 203 -14.98 8.52 -0.62
C PRO A 203 -15.11 8.29 -2.14
N GLY A 204 -14.87 9.30 -2.98
CA GLY A 204 -14.91 9.19 -4.44
C GLY A 204 -13.57 8.95 -5.11
N TYR A 205 -12.43 9.13 -4.45
CA TYR A 205 -11.11 8.90 -5.06
C TYR A 205 -10.87 7.39 -5.22
N ARG A 206 -10.42 6.94 -6.39
CA ARG A 206 -10.28 5.49 -6.72
C ARG A 206 -8.86 5.07 -7.07
N GLY A 207 -7.96 6.02 -7.32
CA GLY A 207 -6.56 5.80 -7.69
C GLY A 207 -5.66 5.33 -6.54
N TYR A 208 -4.34 5.36 -6.74
CA TYR A 208 -3.34 4.87 -5.77
C TYR A 208 -2.19 5.89 -5.55
N GLY A 209 -2.41 7.17 -5.87
CA GLY A 209 -1.35 8.18 -5.79
C GLY A 209 -0.19 7.92 -6.76
N ALA A 210 -0.46 7.36 -7.94
CA ALA A 210 0.58 7.03 -8.93
C ALA A 210 1.51 8.21 -9.28
N PRO A 211 1.04 9.48 -9.37
CA PRO A 211 1.93 10.63 -9.58
C PRO A 211 3.00 10.82 -8.48
N ASN A 212 2.74 10.32 -7.28
CA ASN A 212 3.66 10.43 -6.13
C ASN A 212 4.69 9.29 -6.10
N ALA A 213 4.51 8.23 -6.88
CA ALA A 213 5.39 7.07 -6.86
C ALA A 213 6.86 7.37 -7.23
N PRO A 214 7.18 8.22 -8.22
CA PRO A 214 8.57 8.59 -8.51
C PRO A 214 9.27 9.30 -7.34
N VAL A 215 8.54 10.17 -6.62
CA VAL A 215 9.05 10.89 -5.46
C VAL A 215 9.37 9.92 -4.32
N ARG A 216 8.46 8.97 -4.05
CA ARG A 216 8.69 7.89 -3.09
C ARG A 216 9.93 7.07 -3.46
N LEU A 217 10.03 6.60 -4.71
CA LEU A 217 11.15 5.76 -5.16
C LEU A 217 12.49 6.48 -5.01
N ALA A 218 12.56 7.76 -5.40
CA ALA A 218 13.75 8.59 -5.20
C ALA A 218 14.12 8.75 -3.70
N ALA A 219 13.13 8.99 -2.84
CA ALA A 219 13.34 9.13 -1.40
C ALA A 219 13.80 7.80 -0.74
N GLN A 220 13.23 6.67 -1.16
CA GLN A 220 13.65 5.33 -0.72
C GLN A 220 15.09 5.05 -1.15
N HIS A 221 15.43 5.33 -2.41
CA HIS A 221 16.79 5.14 -2.93
C HIS A 221 17.82 5.97 -2.15
N ALA A 222 17.56 7.25 -1.90
CA ALA A 222 18.47 8.12 -1.14
C ALA A 222 18.78 7.56 0.28
N ARG A 223 17.81 6.87 0.90
CA ARG A 223 17.99 6.22 2.21
C ARG A 223 18.82 4.95 2.14
N HIS A 224 18.69 4.17 1.09
CA HIS A 224 19.52 2.97 0.87
C HIS A 224 21.00 3.34 0.69
N THR A 225 21.31 4.43 0.01
CA THR A 225 22.70 4.89 -0.23
C THR A 225 23.36 5.52 1.00
N THR A 226 22.59 5.92 2.02
CA THR A 226 23.10 6.64 3.21
C THR A 226 23.37 5.70 4.40
N ARG A 227 23.14 4.39 4.27
CA ARG A 227 23.50 3.36 5.26
C ARG A 227 24.83 2.70 4.92
#